data_AF-A0A318UD32-F1
#
_entry.id   AF-A0A318UD32-F1
#
_cell.length_a   1.000
_cell.length_b   1.000
_cell.length_c   1.000
_cell.angle_alpha   90.00
_cell.angle_beta   90.00
_cell.angle_gamma   90.00
#
_symmetry.space_group_name_H-M   'P 1'
#
loop_
_entity.id
_entity.type
_entity.pdbx_description
1 polymer ?
#
loop_
_entity_poly.entity_id
_entity_poly.type
_entity_poly.pdbx_seq_one_letter_code
_entity_poly.pdbx_strand_id
1 'polypeptide(L)' 'MELLIKLLSSLGLILIGIMGKFSVNDGWQSAKKYWIYFVLLGGLSLAFQMYKLLV' A
#
# COMPACT_ATOMS: atom_id res chain seq x y z
N MET A 1 -19.01 -3.14 6.59
CA MET A 1 -18.55 -2.70 5.25
C MET A 1 -17.32 -1.82 5.32
N GLU A 2 -17.29 -0.82 6.21
CA GLU A 2 -16.19 0.16 6.32
C GLU A 2 -14.81 -0.46 6.61
N LEU A 3 -14.73 -1.47 7.48
CA LEU A 3 -13.48 -2.16 7.81
C LEU A 3 -12.88 -2.90 6.59
N LEU A 4 -13.74 -3.52 5.78
CA LEU A 4 -13.32 -4.23 4.57
C LEU A 4 -12.71 -3.26 3.55
N ILE A 5 -13.31 -2.08 3.39
CA ILE A 5 -12.81 -1.01 2.50
C ILE A 5 -11.44 -0.52 2.97
N LYS A 6 -11.24 -0.34 4.28
CA LYS A 6 -9.96 0.09 4.87
C LYS A 6 -8.85 -0.95 4.70
N LEU A 7 -9.18 -2.24 4.84
CA LEU A 7 -8.23 -3.32 4.59
C LEU A 7 -7.84 -3.39 3.10
N LEU A 8 -8.83 -3.31 2.22
CA LEU A 8 -8.62 -3.32 0.76
C LEU A 8 -7.82 -2.11 0.29
N SER A 9 -8.04 -0.92 0.83
CA SER A 9 -7.26 0.28 0.46
C SER A 9 -5.80 0.17 0.91
N SER A 10 -5.55 -0.43 2.07
CA SER A 10 -4.19 -0.67 2.59
C SER A 10 -3.45 -1.69 1.73
N LEU A 11 -4.13 -2.79 1.39
CA LEU A 11 -3.61 -3.78 0.43
C LEU A 11 -3.37 -3.17 -0.96
N GLY A 12 -4.29 -2.30 -1.41
CA GLY A 12 -4.15 -1.57 -2.67
C GLY A 12 -2.91 -0.69 -2.70
N LEU A 13 -2.61 0.04 -1.62
CA LEU A 13 -1.39 0.85 -1.51
C LEU A 13 -0.11 -0.01 -1.60
N ILE A 14 -0.10 -1.17 -0.93
CA ILE A 14 1.03 -2.10 -1.00
C ILE A 14 1.20 -2.60 -2.43
N LEU A 15 0.11 -3.01 -3.08
CA LEU A 15 0.12 -3.49 -4.47
C LEU A 15 0.59 -2.41 -5.43
N ILE A 16 0.15 -1.16 -5.29
CA ILE A 16 0.62 -0.03 -6.11
C ILE A 16 2.13 0.19 -5.92
N GLY A 17 2.64 0.08 -4.69
CA GLY A 17 4.07 0.16 -4.43
C GLY A 17 4.85 -0.97 -5.12
N ILE A 18 4.38 -2.21 -5.00
CA ILE A 18 5.03 -3.37 -5.64
C ILE A 18 4.96 -3.26 -7.17
N MET A 19 3.80 -2.92 -7.74
CA MET A 19 3.64 -2.68 -9.17
C MET A 19 4.53 -1.53 -9.63
N GLY A 20 4.66 -0.48 -8.83
CA GLY A 20 5.58 0.63 -9.06
C GLY A 20 7.02 0.16 -9.22
N LYS A 21 7.49 -0.70 -8.32
CA LYS A 21 8.86 -1.26 -8.37
C LYS A 21 9.13 -2.06 -9.65
N PHE A 22 8.17 -2.88 -10.09
CA PHE A 22 8.35 -3.81 -11.21
C PHE A 22 7.80 -3.29 -12.54
N SER A 23 7.23 -2.09 -12.56
CA SER A 23 6.70 -1.49 -13.79
C SER A 23 7.81 -1.39 -14.84
N VAL A 24 7.51 -1.71 -16.10
CA VAL A 24 8.44 -1.49 -17.22
C VAL A 24 8.14 -0.16 -17.93
N ASN A 25 7.03 0.49 -17.56
CA ASN A 25 6.57 1.74 -18.17
C ASN A 25 7.36 2.94 -17.62
N ASP A 26 7.89 3.77 -18.50
CA ASP A 26 8.65 4.99 -18.14
C ASP A 26 7.77 6.06 -17.47
N GLY A 27 6.46 6.08 -17.76
CA GLY A 27 5.50 6.97 -17.08
C GLY A 27 5.37 6.70 -15.57
N TRP A 28 5.90 5.58 -15.08
CA TRP A 28 5.87 5.19 -13.67
C TRP A 28 7.18 5.49 -12.93
N GLN A 29 8.10 6.27 -13.49
CA GLN A 29 9.38 6.61 -12.84
C GLN A 29 9.22 7.14 -11.41
N SER A 30 8.23 8.01 -11.16
CA SER A 30 7.94 8.49 -9.81
C SER A 30 7.53 7.36 -8.86
N ALA A 31 6.64 6.47 -9.30
CA ALA A 31 6.23 5.31 -8.53
C ALA A 31 7.40 4.33 -8.30
N LYS A 32 8.30 4.15 -9.28
CA LYS A 32 9.54 3.38 -9.14
C LYS A 32 10.51 3.98 -8.13
N LYS A 33 10.60 5.31 -8.06
CA LYS A 33 11.51 5.99 -7.12
C LYS A 33 10.96 5.92 -5.69
N TYR A 34 9.65 6.07 -5.53
CA TYR A 34 9.00 6.16 -4.22
C TYR A 34 8.24 4.89 -3.81
N TRP A 35 8.44 3.77 -4.50
CA TRP A 35 7.73 2.51 -4.25
C TRP A 35 7.77 2.06 -2.79
N ILE A 36 8.91 2.25 -2.13
CA ILE A 36 9.12 1.86 -0.74
C ILE A 36 8.20 2.62 0.21
N TYR A 37 7.90 3.90 -0.08
CA TYR A 37 7.00 4.71 0.72
C TYR A 37 5.55 4.20 0.63
N PHE A 38 5.11 3.78 -0.57
CA PHE A 38 3.79 3.17 -0.75
C PHE A 38 3.64 1.86 0.02
N VAL A 39 4.67 1.00 -0.02
CA VAL A 39 4.69 -0.26 0.72
C VAL A 39 4.70 -0.02 2.22
N LEU A 40 5.52 0.91 2.71
CA LEU A 40 5.59 1.24 4.13
C LEU A 40 4.30 1.88 4.65
N LEU A 41 3.72 2.84 3.92
CA LEU A 41 2.44 3.46 4.28
C LEU A 41 1.30 2.44 4.29
N GLY A 42 1.22 1.59 3.27
CA GLY A 42 0.24 0.53 3.21
C GLY A 42 0.40 -0.49 4.35
N GLY A 43 1.64 -0.90 4.63
CA GLY A 43 1.97 -1.81 5.74
C GLY A 43 1.65 -1.23 7.11
N LEU A 44 2.02 0.03 7.36
CA LEU A 44 1.68 0.75 8.60
C LEU A 44 0.17 0.90 8.79
N SER A 45 -0.55 1.25 7.72
CA SER A 45 -2.01 1.37 7.76
C SER A 45 -2.67 0.02 8.09
N LEU A 46 -2.17 -1.06 7.51
CA LEU A 46 -2.66 -2.42 7.75
C LEU A 46 -2.35 -2.88 9.18
N ALA A 47 -1.14 -2.61 9.68
CA ALA A 47 -0.76 -2.88 11.06
C ALA A 47 -1.62 -2.10 12.07
N PHE A 48 -1.90 -0.82 11.80
CA PHE A 48 -2.76 0.00 12.65
C PHE A 48 -4.21 -0.52 12.70
N GLN A 49 -4.74 -0.97 11.56
CA GLN A 49 -6.08 -1.56 11.50
C GLN A 49 -6.15 -2.89 12.23
N MET A 50 -5.12 -3.74 12.09
CA MET A 50 -4.99 -4.99 12.85
C MET A 50 -4.93 -4.72 14.35
N TYR A 51 -4.16 -3.72 14.78
CA TYR A 51 -4.08 -3.30 16.17
C TYR A 51 -5.46 -2.87 16.72
N LYS A 52 -6.19 -2.04 15.96
CA LYS A 52 -7.55 -1.60 16.33
C LYS A 52 -8.61 -2.71 16.31
N LEU A 53 -8.32 -3.85 15.67
CA LEU A 53 -9.18 -5.03 15.72
C LEU A 53 -8.91 -5.89 16.97
N LEU A 54 -7.69 -5.84 17.50
CA LEU A 54 -7.25 -6.60 18.66
C LEU A 54 -7.48 -5.87 19.99
N VAL A 55 -7.56 -4.54 19.96
CA VAL A 55 -7.78 -3.64 21.12
C VAL A 55 -9.07 -2.87 20.93
#